data_AF-A0A8S1ZIB3-F1
#
_entry.id   AF-A0A8S1ZIB3-F1
#
_cell.length_a   1.000
_cell.length_b   1.000
_cell.length_c   1.000
_cell.angle_alpha   90.00
_cell.angle_beta   90.00
_cell.angle_gamma   90.00
#
_symmetry.space_group_name_H-M   'P 1'
#
loop_
_entity.id
_entity.type
_entity.pdbx_description
1 polymer ?
#
loop_
_entity_poly.entity_id
_entity_poly.type
_entity_poly.pdbx_seq_one_letter_code
_entity_poly.pdbx_strand_id
1 'polypeptide(L)'
;MEEEQVRAIKIIVFGVISWGVAFILTRRVFSSYSFSFSNRLLSTAHATIAVTLATLSVQDLSCPVCPLASKPSPKQMDVMAFSLSYMIYDLICCHFDKVFSIDNAVHHFVSILGFIAGLAYQKSGSEIVATLWVAEISSPFFHLREILKEIGYRDTSLNLAADVCFATIFTLARIVCGPFLVYVSLSADNPIFIKAMGSGLQLNIGV
;
A
#
# COMPACT_ATOMS: atom_id res chain seq x y z
N MET A 1 15.70 -7.91 18.99
CA MET A 1 14.97 -6.64 18.80
C MET A 1 15.78 -5.69 17.94
N GLU A 2 17.02 -5.38 18.32
CA GLU A 2 17.90 -4.50 17.55
C GLU A 2 18.21 -5.06 16.14
N GLU A 3 18.47 -6.37 16.01
CA GLU A 3 18.69 -7.01 14.70
C GLU A 3 17.48 -6.94 13.76
N GLU A 4 16.26 -7.08 14.28
CA GLU A 4 15.03 -7.02 13.49
C GLU A 4 14.78 -5.59 12.98
N GLN A 5 15.05 -4.58 13.83
CA GLN A 5 14.97 -3.18 13.44
C GLN A 5 16.05 -2.80 12.41
N VAL A 6 17.30 -3.26 12.61
CA VAL A 6 18.38 -3.08 11.64
C VAL A 6 18.02 -3.71 10.30
N ARG A 7 17.40 -4.91 10.29
CA ARG A 7 16.91 -5.54 9.07
C ARG A 7 15.83 -4.70 8.39
N ALA A 8 14.83 -4.23 9.13
CA ALA A 8 13.78 -3.38 8.58
C ALA A 8 14.33 -2.08 7.98
N ILE A 9 15.28 -1.42 8.67
CA ILE A 9 15.95 -0.21 8.16
C ILE A 9 16.68 -0.49 6.84
N LYS A 10 17.41 -1.61 6.75
CA LYS A 10 18.08 -2.01 5.50
C LYS A 10 17.06 -2.18 4.37
N ILE A 11 15.95 -2.89 4.61
CA ILE A 11 14.88 -3.07 3.62
C ILE A 11 14.34 -1.70 3.17
N ILE A 12 14.10 -0.78 4.10
CA ILE A 12 13.60 0.56 3.77
C ILE A 12 14.58 1.33 2.89
N VAL A 13 15.84 1.45 3.31
CA VAL A 13 16.85 2.25 2.60
C VAL A 13 17.12 1.68 1.21
N PHE A 14 17.38 0.37 1.11
CA PHE A 14 17.60 -0.26 -0.20
C PHE A 14 16.33 -0.22 -1.06
N GLY A 15 15.16 -0.43 -0.46
CA GLY A 15 13.88 -0.38 -1.15
C GLY A 15 13.61 0.97 -1.80
N VAL A 16 13.79 2.09 -1.09
CA VAL A 16 13.60 3.45 -1.64
C VAL A 16 14.50 3.67 -2.85
N ILE A 17 15.77 3.28 -2.76
CA ILE A 17 16.74 3.42 -3.85
C ILE A 17 16.33 2.53 -5.03
N SER A 18 15.97 1.27 -4.78
CA SER A 18 15.55 0.33 -5.80
C SER A 18 14.30 0.80 -6.54
N TRP A 19 13.29 1.32 -5.85
CA TRP A 19 12.10 1.89 -6.47
C TRP A 19 12.43 3.11 -7.34
N GLY A 20 13.29 4.01 -6.84
CA GLY A 20 13.75 5.16 -7.63
C GLY A 20 14.48 4.77 -8.91
N VAL A 21 15.39 3.78 -8.83
CA VAL A 21 16.09 3.25 -10.01
C VAL A 21 15.10 2.57 -10.97
N ALA A 22 14.19 1.73 -10.45
CA ALA A 22 13.17 1.07 -11.24
C ALA A 22 12.28 2.08 -11.97
N PHE A 23 11.94 3.20 -11.33
CA PHE A 23 11.17 4.28 -11.93
C PHE A 23 11.91 4.92 -13.09
N ILE A 24 13.18 5.29 -12.89
CA ILE A 24 14.02 5.89 -13.94
C ILE A 24 14.13 4.96 -15.14
N LEU A 25 14.34 3.66 -14.91
CA LEU A 25 14.42 2.66 -15.97
C LEU A 25 13.09 2.50 -16.71
N THR A 26 11.98 2.37 -15.96
CA THR A 26 10.63 2.26 -16.52
C THR A 26 10.29 3.49 -17.35
N ARG A 27 10.60 4.70 -16.85
CA ARG A 27 10.38 5.96 -17.56
C ARG A 27 11.18 6.06 -18.86
N ARG A 28 12.40 5.50 -18.90
CA ARG A 28 13.21 5.44 -20.13
C ARG A 28 12.58 4.51 -21.17
N VAL A 29 12.12 3.33 -20.74
CA VAL A 29 11.48 2.33 -21.62
C VAL A 29 10.14 2.85 -22.15
N PHE A 30 9.32 3.43 -21.28
CA PHE A 30 7.99 3.96 -21.59
C PHE A 30 8.00 5.49 -21.75
N SER A 31 9.05 6.01 -22.43
CA SER A 31 9.26 7.45 -22.58
C SER A 31 8.14 8.17 -23.34
N SER A 32 7.46 7.45 -24.23
CA SER A 32 6.30 7.92 -25.01
C SER A 32 5.02 8.10 -24.18
N TYR A 33 4.94 7.50 -23.00
CA TYR A 33 3.78 7.59 -22.11
C TYR A 33 4.01 8.64 -21.01
N SER A 34 2.96 8.92 -20.26
CA SER A 34 2.94 9.91 -19.18
C SER A 34 3.85 9.50 -18.01
N PHE A 35 4.16 10.48 -17.15
CA PHE A 35 4.85 10.22 -15.88
C PHE A 35 4.01 9.28 -15.02
N SER A 36 2.71 9.57 -14.89
CA SER A 36 1.74 8.74 -14.17
C SER A 36 1.70 7.31 -14.69
N PHE A 37 1.80 7.08 -16.00
CA PHE A 37 1.86 5.73 -16.58
C PHE A 37 3.01 4.90 -15.99
N SER A 38 4.22 5.48 -15.99
CA SER A 38 5.41 4.81 -15.46
C SER A 38 5.27 4.55 -13.96
N ASN A 39 4.70 5.51 -13.21
CA ASN A 39 4.47 5.33 -11.78
C ASN A 39 3.44 4.24 -11.50
N ARG A 40 2.33 4.21 -12.26
CA ARG A 40 1.26 3.20 -12.15
C ARG A 40 1.76 1.77 -12.39
N LEU A 41 2.74 1.58 -13.27
CA LEU A 41 3.39 0.28 -13.44
C LEU A 41 4.12 -0.16 -12.16
N LEU A 42 4.85 0.75 -11.51
CA LEU A 42 5.52 0.49 -10.25
C LEU A 42 4.51 0.28 -9.10
N SER A 43 3.47 1.10 -9.02
CA SER A 43 2.38 0.94 -8.04
C SER A 43 1.68 -0.41 -8.18
N THR A 44 1.45 -0.87 -9.42
CA THR A 44 0.88 -2.20 -9.69
C THR A 44 1.79 -3.31 -9.17
N ALA A 45 3.11 -3.20 -9.43
CA ALA A 45 4.08 -4.16 -8.93
C ALA A 45 4.14 -4.15 -7.39
N HIS A 46 4.17 -2.97 -6.78
CA HIS A 46 4.13 -2.80 -5.33
C HIS A 46 2.90 -3.48 -4.72
N ALA A 47 1.70 -3.11 -5.17
CA ALA A 47 0.46 -3.63 -4.63
C ALA A 47 0.38 -5.16 -4.75
N THR A 48 0.76 -5.71 -5.90
CA THR A 48 0.77 -7.16 -6.13
C THR A 48 1.72 -7.88 -5.16
N ILE A 49 2.94 -7.38 -5.00
CA ILE A 49 3.94 -7.97 -4.11
C ILE A 49 3.52 -7.77 -2.65
N ALA A 50 3.04 -6.59 -2.27
CA ALA A 50 2.62 -6.25 -0.92
C ALA A 50 1.46 -7.14 -0.46
N VAL A 51 0.42 -7.32 -1.28
CA VAL A 51 -0.72 -8.20 -0.99
C VAL A 51 -0.25 -9.65 -0.84
N THR A 52 0.66 -10.10 -1.71
CA THR A 52 1.23 -11.45 -1.64
C THR A 52 2.02 -11.65 -0.34
N LEU A 53 2.95 -10.75 -0.03
CA LEU A 53 3.76 -10.83 1.19
C LEU A 53 2.89 -10.70 2.45
N ALA A 54 1.90 -9.81 2.44
CA ALA A 54 0.94 -9.65 3.53
C ALA A 54 0.20 -10.97 3.80
N THR A 55 -0.31 -11.62 2.74
CA THR A 55 -0.97 -12.94 2.83
C THR A 55 -0.03 -13.99 3.41
N LEU A 56 1.22 -14.05 2.96
CA LEU A 56 2.23 -15.01 3.43
C LEU A 56 2.76 -14.73 4.85
N SER A 57 2.46 -13.55 5.39
CA SER A 57 2.86 -13.13 6.74
C SER A 57 1.79 -13.39 7.81
N VAL A 58 0.57 -13.75 7.41
CA VAL A 58 -0.52 -14.12 8.33
C VAL A 58 -0.10 -15.32 9.17
N GLN A 59 -0.20 -15.18 10.50
CA GLN A 59 0.23 -16.22 11.44
C GLN A 59 -0.87 -17.26 11.74
N ASP A 60 -2.13 -16.82 11.74
CA ASP A 60 -3.30 -17.67 11.92
C ASP A 60 -4.37 -17.28 10.90
N LEU A 61 -4.67 -18.17 9.96
CA LEU A 61 -5.69 -17.93 8.94
C LEU A 61 -7.11 -17.94 9.51
N SER A 62 -7.32 -18.53 10.69
CA SER A 62 -8.61 -18.54 11.39
C SER A 62 -8.95 -17.15 11.93
N CYS A 63 -7.93 -16.35 12.29
CA CYS A 63 -8.07 -14.94 12.61
C CYS A 63 -6.87 -14.13 12.06
N PRO A 64 -6.94 -13.63 10.81
CA PRO A 64 -5.83 -12.92 10.17
C PRO A 64 -5.39 -11.62 10.86
N VAL A 65 -6.27 -11.05 11.69
CA VAL A 65 -6.01 -9.82 12.46
C VAL A 65 -5.56 -10.11 13.89
N CYS A 66 -5.56 -11.36 14.32
CA CYS A 66 -5.15 -11.74 15.68
C CYS A 66 -3.65 -12.10 15.73
N PRO A 67 -3.02 -12.01 16.91
CA PRO A 67 -3.50 -11.27 18.08
C PRO A 67 -3.47 -9.75 17.85
N LEU A 68 -4.40 -9.02 18.48
CA LEU A 68 -4.45 -7.56 18.38
C LEU A 68 -3.37 -6.91 19.21
N ALA A 69 -2.94 -5.71 18.80
CA ALA A 69 -1.97 -4.89 19.52
C ALA A 69 -0.67 -5.65 19.85
N SER A 70 -0.35 -6.68 19.08
CA SER A 70 0.73 -7.61 19.38
C SER A 70 2.04 -7.19 18.72
N LYS A 71 3.14 -7.77 19.20
CA LYS A 71 4.42 -7.63 18.52
C LYS A 71 4.33 -8.22 17.11
N PRO A 72 4.74 -7.48 16.05
CA PRO A 72 4.80 -8.00 14.70
C PRO A 72 5.79 -9.16 14.59
N SER A 73 5.44 -10.17 13.78
CA SER A 73 6.39 -11.20 13.37
C SER A 73 7.46 -10.63 12.44
N PRO A 74 8.63 -11.30 12.29
CA PRO A 74 9.66 -10.91 11.33
C PRO A 74 9.11 -10.67 9.91
N LYS A 75 8.21 -11.53 9.44
CA LYS A 75 7.58 -11.40 8.11
C LYS A 75 6.69 -10.17 8.02
N GLN A 76 5.89 -9.89 9.06
CA GLN A 76 5.05 -8.68 9.11
C GLN A 76 5.91 -7.42 9.13
N MET A 77 7.05 -7.43 9.84
CA MET A 77 8.01 -6.32 9.80
C MET A 77 8.59 -6.11 8.40
N ASP A 78 8.97 -7.19 7.72
CA ASP A 78 9.53 -7.11 6.37
C ASP A 78 8.47 -6.58 5.38
N VAL A 79 7.20 -6.98 5.51
CA VAL A 79 6.06 -6.43 4.75
C VAL A 79 5.90 -4.93 5.00
N MET A 80 5.86 -4.50 6.27
CA MET A 80 5.74 -3.09 6.63
C MET A 80 6.91 -2.26 6.10
N ALA A 81 8.14 -2.78 6.20
CA ALA A 81 9.34 -2.13 5.70
C ALA A 81 9.34 -2.01 4.17
N PHE A 82 8.91 -3.06 3.46
CA PHE A 82 8.75 -3.05 2.01
C PHE A 82 7.75 -1.99 1.56
N SER A 83 6.54 -1.96 2.16
CA SER A 83 5.53 -0.97 1.83
C SER A 83 5.93 0.44 2.22
N LEU A 84 6.53 0.64 3.40
CA LEU A 84 7.07 1.94 3.80
C LEU A 84 8.09 2.47 2.78
N SER A 85 8.98 1.60 2.28
CA SER A 85 9.97 1.99 1.27
C SER A 85 9.34 2.50 -0.02
N TYR A 86 8.28 1.82 -0.48
CA TYR A 86 7.51 2.24 -1.66
C TYR A 86 6.79 3.57 -1.38
N MET A 87 6.10 3.70 -0.24
CA MET A 87 5.35 4.91 0.09
C MET A 87 6.24 6.15 0.19
N ILE A 88 7.47 6.02 0.71
CA ILE A 88 8.46 7.10 0.72
C ILE A 88 8.87 7.48 -0.70
N TYR A 89 9.20 6.49 -1.54
CA TYR A 89 9.53 6.72 -2.94
C TYR A 89 8.36 7.40 -3.68
N ASP A 90 7.14 6.91 -3.52
CA ASP A 90 5.96 7.36 -4.25
C ASP A 90 5.58 8.79 -3.87
N LEU A 91 5.67 9.11 -2.57
CA LEU A 91 5.50 10.48 -2.09
C LEU A 91 6.54 11.43 -2.70
N ILE A 92 7.80 11.02 -2.81
CA ILE A 92 8.85 11.81 -3.47
C ILE A 92 8.51 11.99 -4.96
N CYS A 93 8.12 10.92 -5.65
CA CYS A 93 7.76 10.95 -7.07
C CYS A 93 6.55 11.83 -7.36
N CYS A 94 5.55 11.86 -6.47
CA CYS A 94 4.37 12.73 -6.61
C CYS A 94 4.72 14.23 -6.67
N HIS A 95 5.84 14.67 -6.09
CA HIS A 95 6.28 16.08 -6.17
C HIS A 95 6.78 16.47 -7.57
N PHE A 96 7.11 15.49 -8.41
CA PHE A 96 7.59 15.71 -9.77
C PHE A 96 6.50 15.52 -10.83
N ASP A 97 5.33 15.00 -10.44
CA ASP A 97 4.19 14.93 -11.35
C ASP A 97 3.54 16.32 -11.49
N LYS A 98 2.98 16.60 -12.67
CA LYS A 98 2.33 17.88 -12.96
C LYS A 98 1.00 18.04 -12.23
N VAL A 99 0.40 16.93 -11.79
CA VAL A 99 -0.89 16.91 -11.09
C VAL A 99 -0.65 16.45 -9.66
N PHE A 100 -0.47 17.40 -8.75
CA PHE A 100 -0.35 17.12 -7.33
C PHE A 100 -1.73 16.91 -6.71
N SER A 101 -1.98 15.70 -6.21
CA SER A 101 -3.19 15.37 -5.46
C SER A 101 -2.88 15.44 -3.96
N ILE A 102 -3.54 16.38 -3.28
CA ILE A 102 -3.36 16.60 -1.83
C ILE A 102 -3.88 15.39 -1.05
N ASP A 103 -5.00 14.81 -1.50
CA ASP A 103 -5.59 13.60 -0.94
C ASP A 103 -4.60 12.43 -0.95
N ASN A 104 -3.94 12.17 -2.09
CA ASN A 104 -2.92 11.13 -2.20
C ASN A 104 -1.68 11.43 -1.35
N ALA A 105 -1.24 12.69 -1.31
CA ALA A 105 -0.10 13.09 -0.48
C ALA A 105 -0.37 12.91 1.03
N VAL A 106 -1.55 13.30 1.50
CA VAL A 106 -1.98 13.09 2.88
C VAL A 106 -2.10 11.59 3.18
N HIS A 107 -2.66 10.82 2.25
CA HIS A 107 -2.77 9.37 2.38
C HIS A 107 -1.41 8.68 2.54
N HIS A 108 -0.44 9.02 1.69
CA HIS A 108 0.92 8.50 1.80
C HIS A 108 1.58 8.94 3.12
N PHE A 109 1.42 10.20 3.51
CA PHE A 109 2.00 10.72 4.75
C PHE A 109 1.46 9.98 5.98
N VAL A 110 0.14 9.82 6.10
CA VAL A 110 -0.48 9.09 7.22
C VAL A 110 -0.08 7.62 7.21
N SER A 111 0.02 6.99 6.03
CA SER A 111 0.51 5.61 5.89
C SER A 111 1.96 5.45 6.34
N ILE A 112 2.83 6.39 5.95
CA ILE A 112 4.25 6.43 6.36
C ILE A 112 4.35 6.51 7.89
N LEU A 113 3.63 7.43 8.52
CA LEU A 113 3.62 7.55 9.98
C LEU A 113 3.12 6.29 10.67
N GLY A 114 2.10 5.65 10.11
CA GLY A 114 1.56 4.38 10.58
C GLY A 114 2.58 3.25 10.57
N PHE A 115 3.26 3.03 9.43
CA PHE A 115 4.29 2.02 9.31
C PHE A 115 5.49 2.30 10.23
N ILE A 116 5.94 3.56 10.29
CA ILE A 116 7.02 3.96 11.21
C ILE A 116 6.61 3.67 12.65
N ALA A 117 5.38 4.02 13.06
CA ALA A 117 4.89 3.75 14.41
C ALA A 117 4.82 2.25 14.70
N GLY A 118 4.30 1.43 13.78
CA GLY A 118 4.25 -0.03 13.92
C GLY A 118 5.64 -0.66 14.08
N LEU A 119 6.61 -0.20 13.29
CA LEU A 119 8.00 -0.66 13.34
C LEU A 119 8.74 -0.14 14.58
N ALA A 120 8.53 1.11 14.99
CA ALA A 120 9.23 1.71 16.13
C ALA A 120 8.67 1.21 17.47
N TYR A 121 7.35 1.17 17.62
CA TYR A 121 6.69 0.66 18.82
C TYR A 121 6.62 -0.87 18.86
N GLN A 122 6.93 -1.55 17.76
CA GLN A 122 6.86 -3.01 17.66
C GLN A 122 5.47 -3.51 18.07
N LYS A 123 4.43 -2.88 17.53
CA LYS A 123 3.03 -3.13 17.92
C LYS A 123 2.11 -3.16 16.70
N SER A 124 1.03 -3.93 16.81
CA SER A 124 -0.10 -4.00 15.87
C SER A 124 0.26 -4.57 14.50
N GLY A 125 1.16 -5.55 14.45
CA GLY A 125 1.65 -6.11 13.19
C GLY A 125 0.53 -6.73 12.34
N SER A 126 -0.34 -7.51 12.97
CA SER A 126 -1.48 -8.14 12.28
C SER A 126 -2.48 -7.11 11.78
N GLU A 127 -2.82 -6.08 12.57
CA GLU A 127 -3.74 -5.03 12.12
C GLU A 127 -3.17 -4.18 10.99
N ILE A 128 -1.90 -3.77 11.08
CA ILE A 128 -1.25 -2.94 10.05
C ILE A 128 -1.15 -3.71 8.73
N VAL A 129 -0.74 -4.97 8.77
CA VAL A 129 -0.62 -5.80 7.56
C VAL A 129 -1.99 -6.13 6.97
N ALA A 130 -3.00 -6.42 7.78
CA ALA A 130 -4.36 -6.61 7.29
C ALA A 130 -4.92 -5.32 6.65
N THR A 131 -4.62 -4.16 7.25
CA THR A 131 -5.00 -2.85 6.70
C THR A 131 -4.33 -2.61 5.35
N LEU A 132 -3.03 -2.89 5.24
CA LEU A 132 -2.29 -2.83 3.97
C LEU A 132 -2.92 -3.76 2.92
N TRP A 133 -3.24 -5.00 3.29
CA TRP A 133 -3.83 -5.96 2.37
C TRP A 133 -5.17 -5.47 1.81
N VAL A 134 -6.06 -5.03 2.70
CA VAL A 134 -7.36 -4.46 2.31
C VAL A 134 -7.18 -3.21 1.46
N ALA A 135 -6.15 -2.42 1.77
CA ALA A 135 -5.88 -1.20 1.06
C ALA A 135 -5.41 -1.40 -0.38
N GLU A 136 -4.60 -2.43 -0.60
CA GLU A 136 -3.87 -2.62 -1.85
C GLU A 136 -4.51 -3.63 -2.81
N ILE A 137 -5.38 -4.54 -2.34
CA ILE A 137 -5.90 -5.62 -3.20
C ILE A 137 -6.67 -5.12 -4.43
N SER A 138 -7.27 -3.93 -4.37
CA SER A 138 -7.92 -3.30 -5.52
C SER A 138 -6.97 -2.53 -6.43
N SER A 139 -5.79 -2.12 -5.94
CA SER A 139 -4.87 -1.20 -6.63
C SER A 139 -4.38 -1.72 -7.99
N PRO A 140 -4.04 -3.01 -8.19
CA PRO A 140 -3.61 -3.50 -9.50
C PRO A 140 -4.66 -3.27 -10.59
N PHE A 141 -5.95 -3.45 -10.26
CA PHE A 141 -7.05 -3.24 -11.20
C PHE A 141 -7.32 -1.76 -11.45
N PHE A 142 -7.17 -0.92 -10.40
CA PHE A 142 -7.22 0.53 -10.54
C PHE A 142 -6.13 1.07 -11.47
N HIS A 143 -4.90 0.61 -11.33
CA HIS A 143 -3.82 1.04 -12.21
C HIS A 143 -4.01 0.48 -13.62
N LEU A 144 -4.43 -0.79 -13.76
CA LEU A 144 -4.70 -1.41 -15.05
C LEU A 144 -5.74 -0.64 -15.86
N ARG A 145 -6.86 -0.22 -15.27
CA ARG A 145 -7.88 0.55 -16.01
C ARG A 145 -7.36 1.87 -16.57
N GLU A 146 -6.50 2.58 -15.84
CA GLU A 146 -5.92 3.85 -16.30
C GLU A 146 -4.82 3.62 -17.34
N ILE A 147 -3.99 2.60 -17.16
CA ILE A 147 -2.99 2.17 -18.15
C ILE A 147 -3.70 1.83 -19.48
N LEU A 148 -4.76 1.01 -19.44
CA LEU A 148 -5.53 0.63 -20.64
C LEU A 148 -6.09 1.84 -21.37
N LYS A 149 -6.63 2.83 -20.63
CA LYS A 149 -7.13 4.08 -21.22
C LYS A 149 -6.01 4.85 -21.94
N GLU A 150 -4.81 4.88 -21.36
CA GLU A 150 -3.67 5.61 -21.93
C GLU A 150 -3.08 4.92 -23.18
N ILE A 151 -3.05 3.59 -23.21
CA ILE A 151 -2.57 2.82 -24.37
C ILE A 151 -3.61 2.66 -25.49
N GLY A 152 -4.73 3.39 -25.42
CA GLY A 152 -5.76 3.43 -26.48
C GLY A 152 -6.85 2.35 -26.38
N TYR A 153 -6.93 1.60 -25.27
CA TYR A 153 -7.95 0.58 -25.04
C TYR A 153 -9.17 1.13 -24.27
N ARG A 154 -9.38 2.44 -24.29
CA ARG A 154 -10.58 3.08 -23.70
C ARG A 154 -11.85 2.50 -24.35
N ASP A 155 -12.89 2.29 -23.54
CA ASP A 155 -14.21 1.79 -23.96
C ASP A 155 -14.22 0.38 -24.60
N THR A 156 -13.16 -0.40 -24.39
CA THR A 156 -13.10 -1.81 -24.79
C THR A 156 -13.67 -2.73 -23.70
N SER A 157 -14.06 -3.95 -24.07
CA SER A 157 -14.47 -4.98 -23.10
C SER A 157 -13.38 -5.29 -22.07
N LEU A 158 -12.10 -5.18 -22.45
CA LEU A 158 -10.97 -5.35 -21.52
C LEU A 158 -10.91 -4.22 -20.49
N ASN A 159 -11.09 -2.98 -20.92
CA ASN A 159 -11.15 -1.84 -20.00
C ASN A 159 -12.37 -1.92 -19.08
N LEU A 160 -13.54 -2.30 -19.62
CA LEU A 160 -14.74 -2.55 -18.82
C LEU A 160 -14.52 -3.66 -17.78
N ALA A 161 -13.85 -4.75 -18.14
CA ALA A 161 -13.53 -5.82 -17.20
C ALA A 161 -12.63 -5.32 -16.05
N ALA A 162 -11.60 -4.52 -16.36
CA ALA A 162 -10.75 -3.91 -15.34
C ALA A 162 -11.55 -2.96 -14.41
N ASP A 163 -12.48 -2.17 -14.98
CA ASP A 163 -13.37 -1.29 -14.22
C ASP A 163 -14.28 -2.08 -13.27
N VAL A 164 -14.92 -3.15 -13.74
CA VAL A 164 -15.79 -4.01 -12.93
C VAL A 164 -15.00 -4.75 -11.84
N CYS A 165 -13.82 -5.29 -12.17
CA CYS A 165 -12.95 -5.95 -11.19
C CYS A 165 -12.52 -4.97 -10.09
N PHE A 166 -12.06 -3.77 -10.48
CA PHE A 166 -11.71 -2.73 -9.52
C PHE A 166 -12.89 -2.39 -8.61
N ALA A 167 -14.05 -2.05 -9.18
CA ALA A 167 -15.22 -1.65 -8.40
C ALA A 167 -15.68 -2.75 -7.43
N THR A 168 -15.67 -4.01 -7.87
CA THR A 168 -16.07 -5.16 -7.06
C THR A 168 -15.11 -5.38 -5.90
N ILE A 169 -13.81 -5.46 -6.19
CA ILE A 169 -12.78 -5.72 -5.18
C ILE A 169 -12.67 -4.54 -4.21
N PHE A 170 -12.70 -3.31 -4.71
CA PHE A 170 -12.69 -2.10 -3.89
C PHE A 170 -13.89 -2.09 -2.94
N THR A 171 -15.09 -2.41 -3.43
CA THR A 171 -16.28 -2.45 -2.57
C THR A 171 -16.15 -3.50 -1.47
N LEU A 172 -15.79 -4.74 -1.82
CA LEU A 172 -15.65 -5.81 -0.83
C LEU A 172 -14.53 -5.54 0.17
N ALA A 173 -13.35 -5.15 -0.30
CA ALA A 173 -12.21 -4.92 0.57
C ALA A 173 -12.39 -3.62 1.37
N ARG A 174 -12.55 -2.48 0.69
CA ARG A 174 -12.53 -1.15 1.33
C ARG A 174 -13.84 -0.80 2.01
N ILE A 175 -14.98 -1.09 1.39
CA ILE A 175 -16.27 -0.63 1.94
C ILE A 175 -16.84 -1.62 2.95
N VAL A 176 -16.69 -2.93 2.72
CA VAL A 176 -17.22 -3.96 3.64
C VAL A 176 -16.20 -4.33 4.72
N CYS A 177 -14.99 -4.77 4.34
CA CYS A 177 -13.99 -5.22 5.32
C CYS A 177 -13.26 -4.07 6.02
N GLY A 178 -13.03 -2.96 5.32
CA GLY A 178 -12.28 -1.81 5.82
C GLY A 178 -12.82 -1.22 7.14
N PRO A 179 -14.12 -0.89 7.27
CA PRO A 179 -14.67 -0.36 8.52
C PRO A 179 -14.51 -1.29 9.71
N PHE A 180 -14.59 -2.61 9.49
CA PHE A 180 -14.34 -3.61 10.53
C PHE A 180 -12.89 -3.55 11.01
N LEU A 181 -11.91 -3.47 10.11
CA LEU A 181 -10.50 -3.34 10.48
C LEU A 181 -10.22 -2.04 11.23
N VAL A 182 -10.83 -0.93 10.81
CA VAL A 182 -10.73 0.35 11.53
C VAL A 182 -11.29 0.21 12.93
N TYR A 183 -12.49 -0.36 13.08
CA TYR A 183 -13.11 -0.57 14.39
C TYR A 183 -12.21 -1.40 15.31
N VAL A 184 -11.67 -2.51 14.80
CA VAL A 184 -10.76 -3.40 15.55
C VAL A 184 -9.49 -2.66 15.97
N SER A 185 -8.84 -1.92 15.06
CA SER A 185 -7.61 -1.16 15.35
C SER A 185 -7.84 -0.01 16.33
N LEU A 186 -8.97 0.70 16.23
CA LEU A 186 -9.35 1.78 17.14
C LEU A 186 -9.71 1.28 18.54
N SER A 187 -10.33 0.10 18.63
CA SER A 187 -10.74 -0.52 19.90
C SER A 187 -9.57 -1.17 20.64
N ALA A 188 -8.52 -1.55 19.92
CA ALA A 188 -7.30 -2.09 20.51
C ALA A 188 -6.48 -1.01 21.25
N ASP A 189 -5.62 -1.45 22.17
CA ASP A 189 -4.67 -0.61 22.89
C ASP A 189 -3.49 -0.20 21.99
N ASN A 190 -3.77 0.57 20.94
CA ASN A 190 -2.78 0.96 19.94
C ASN A 190 -2.37 2.44 20.08
N PRO A 191 -1.09 2.79 19.83
CA PRO A 191 -0.63 4.17 19.70
C PRO A 191 -1.46 4.98 18.69
N ILE A 192 -1.59 6.29 18.92
CA ILE A 192 -2.45 7.17 18.12
C ILE A 192 -2.10 7.16 16.63
N PHE A 193 -0.83 7.05 16.27
CA PHE A 193 -0.39 7.00 14.86
C PHE A 193 -0.82 5.72 14.14
N ILE A 194 -0.87 4.58 14.84
CA ILE A 194 -1.37 3.31 14.29
C ILE A 194 -2.89 3.38 14.08
N LYS A 195 -3.60 3.99 15.03
CA LYS A 195 -5.04 4.27 14.92
C LYS A 195 -5.35 5.21 13.75
N ALA A 196 -4.56 6.28 13.62
CA ALA A 196 -4.68 7.24 12.52
C ALA A 196 -4.43 6.60 11.16
N MET A 197 -3.47 5.68 11.05
CA MET A 197 -3.24 4.89 9.83
C MET A 197 -4.49 4.14 9.41
N GLY A 198 -5.07 3.32 10.31
CA GLY A 198 -6.29 2.56 10.00
C GLY A 198 -7.41 3.45 9.46
N SER A 199 -7.69 4.56 10.15
CA SER A 199 -8.73 5.52 9.75
C SER A 199 -8.40 6.26 8.45
N GLY A 200 -7.15 6.70 8.27
CA GLY A 200 -6.70 7.45 7.09
C GLY A 200 -6.70 6.61 5.83
N LEU A 201 -6.44 5.29 5.96
CA LEU A 201 -6.56 4.36 4.85
C LEU A 201 -8.02 4.18 4.43
N GLN A 202 -8.98 4.16 5.34
CA GLN A 202 -10.41 4.04 5.02
C GLN A 202 -10.99 5.27 4.31
N LEU A 203 -10.49 6.47 4.63
CA LEU A 203 -10.98 7.74 4.09
C LEU A 203 -10.53 8.03 2.65
N ASN A 204 -9.66 7.21 2.07
CA ASN A 204 -9.27 7.32 0.67
C ASN A 204 -10.35 6.68 -0.23
N ILE A 205 -11.54 7.28 -0.24
CA ILE A 205 -12.72 6.87 -1.02
C ILE A 205 -12.72 7.50 -2.42
N GLY A 206 -11.79 8.42 -2.68
CA GLY A 206 -11.61 9.08 -3.96
C GLY A 206 -10.29 8.67 -4.57
N VAL A 207 -10.33 7.67 -5.46
CA VAL A 207 -9.27 7.45 -6.45
C VAL A 207 -9.69 8.05 -7.78
#